data_AF-Q67R37-F1
#
_entry.id   AF-Q67R37-F1
#
_cell.length_a   1.000
_cell.length_b   1.000
_cell.length_c   1.000
_cell.angle_alpha   90.00
_cell.angle_beta   90.00
_cell.angle_gamma   90.00
#
_symmetry.space_group_name_H-M   'P 1'
#
loop_
_entity.id
_entity.type
_entity.pdbx_description
1 polymer ?
#
loop_
_entity_poly.entity_id
_entity_poly.type
_entity_poly.pdbx_seq_one_letter_code
_entity_poly.pdbx_strand_id
1 'polypeptide(L)'
;MGGGDGLGLVVTVIAAMGGAAVVMLVAWLVVGGLVRAGLVGAIVAYRRGEDVGFATFWSYATRYAGKMVLLGLIYGVILLVSAVVVIFPLIGQIVYLLWLPTAFVTLGIYPAYLIIHDGYGVVSAVKQGLRILERQTGQTVLGGLIMALFYLAGSLLCAVPIVNIVGALFVAILGQPLVYYFFVERFESEVRPQVIW
;
A
#
# COMPACT_ATOMS: atom_id res chain seq x y z
N MET A 1 43.41 32.16 8.92
CA MET A 1 42.93 30.76 9.03
C MET A 1 41.52 30.81 9.60
N GLY A 2 40.57 30.07 9.01
CA GLY A 2 39.19 29.91 9.51
C GLY A 2 38.15 30.56 8.60
N GLY A 3 37.47 29.78 7.76
CA GLY A 3 36.35 30.26 6.94
C GLY A 3 35.78 29.26 5.91
N GLY A 4 36.50 28.17 5.59
CA GLY A 4 36.08 27.20 4.56
C GLY A 4 35.34 25.95 5.07
N ASP A 5 35.39 25.64 6.37
CA ASP A 5 35.02 24.31 6.87
C ASP A 5 33.51 24.11 7.08
N GLY A 6 32.74 25.18 7.26
CA GLY A 6 31.30 25.10 7.53
C GLY A 6 30.49 24.63 6.31
N LEU A 7 30.87 25.07 5.11
CA LEU A 7 30.14 24.73 3.88
C LEU A 7 30.44 23.28 3.43
N GLY A 8 31.68 22.82 3.62
CA GLY A 8 32.07 21.42 3.40
C GLY A 8 31.36 20.46 4.36
N LEU A 9 31.24 20.83 5.64
CA LEU A 9 30.48 20.07 6.64
C LEU A 9 28.98 20.00 6.28
N VAL A 10 28.37 21.13 5.89
CA VAL A 10 26.96 21.19 5.50
C VAL A 10 26.67 20.32 4.27
N VAL A 11 27.50 20.38 3.23
CA VAL A 11 27.35 19.53 2.03
C VAL A 11 27.49 18.04 2.40
N THR A 12 28.44 17.70 3.27
CA THR A 12 28.66 16.31 3.71
C THR A 12 27.48 15.79 4.53
N VAL A 13 26.92 16.61 5.42
CA VAL A 13 25.74 16.25 6.22
C VAL A 13 24.50 16.12 5.33
N ILE A 14 24.26 17.03 4.40
CA ILE A 14 23.15 16.93 3.44
C ILE A 14 23.29 15.67 2.57
N ALA A 15 24.50 15.36 2.09
CA ALA A 15 24.77 14.16 1.31
C ALA A 15 24.56 12.87 2.14
N ALA A 16 24.99 12.85 3.40
CA ALA A 16 24.78 11.73 4.30
C ALA A 16 23.29 11.53 4.65
N MET A 17 22.56 12.61 4.92
CA MET A 17 21.12 12.56 5.18
C MET A 17 20.33 12.14 3.93
N GLY A 18 20.71 12.65 2.76
CA GLY A 18 20.15 12.24 1.48
C GLY A 18 20.40 10.76 1.20
N GLY A 19 21.62 10.28 1.43
CA GLY A 19 21.97 8.87 1.31
C GLY A 19 21.16 7.98 2.26
N ALA A 20 21.04 8.37 3.53
CA ALA A 20 20.22 7.66 4.52
C ALA A 20 18.74 7.63 4.13
N ALA A 21 18.19 8.74 3.62
CA ALA A 21 16.80 8.81 3.16
C ALA A 21 16.53 7.85 1.99
N VAL A 22 17.46 7.77 1.02
CA VAL A 22 17.36 6.83 -0.11
C VAL A 22 17.40 5.38 0.39
N VAL A 23 18.32 5.04 1.29
CA VAL A 23 18.41 3.70 1.87
C VAL A 23 17.13 3.32 2.61
N MET A 24 16.58 4.23 3.42
CA MET A 24 15.32 4.01 4.14
C MET A 24 14.15 3.83 3.18
N LEU A 25 14.09 4.60 2.09
CA LEU A 25 13.06 4.47 1.07
C LEU A 25 13.14 3.12 0.35
N VAL A 26 14.34 2.68 -0.02
CA VAL A 26 14.56 1.36 -0.64
C VAL A 26 14.17 0.24 0.34
N ALA A 27 14.62 0.31 1.59
CA ALA A 27 14.28 -0.66 2.62
C ALA A 27 12.76 -0.74 2.83
N TRP A 28 12.08 0.41 2.91
CA TRP A 28 10.63 0.48 3.05
C TRP A 28 9.90 -0.12 1.85
N LEU A 29 10.35 0.15 0.62
CA LEU A 29 9.78 -0.44 -0.59
C LEU A 29 9.94 -1.97 -0.62
N VAL A 30 11.12 -2.46 -0.26
CA VAL A 30 11.43 -3.89 -0.24
C VAL A 30 10.62 -4.60 0.83
N VAL A 31 10.66 -4.12 2.08
CA VAL A 31 9.93 -4.70 3.21
C VAL A 31 8.42 -4.60 2.96
N GLY A 32 7.92 -3.44 2.53
CA GLY A 32 6.52 -3.25 2.19
C GLY A 32 6.05 -4.17 1.07
N GLY A 33 6.89 -4.39 0.05
CA GLY A 33 6.63 -5.34 -1.04
C GLY A 33 6.54 -6.78 -0.55
N LEU A 34 7.49 -7.22 0.30
CA LEU A 34 7.51 -8.56 0.89
C LEU A 34 6.28 -8.81 1.77
N VAL A 35 5.96 -7.87 2.66
CA VAL A 35 4.80 -7.97 3.55
C VAL A 35 3.51 -8.02 2.74
N ARG A 36 3.36 -7.15 1.72
CA ARG A 36 2.18 -7.15 0.86
C ARG A 36 2.04 -8.45 0.07
N ALA A 37 3.14 -8.96 -0.48
CA ALA A 37 3.17 -10.23 -1.20
C ALA A 37 2.74 -11.40 -0.29
N GLY A 38 3.26 -11.44 0.93
CA GLY A 38 2.92 -12.49 1.90
C GLY A 38 1.48 -12.40 2.39
N LEU A 39 0.98 -11.20 2.71
CA LEU A 39 -0.39 -11.00 3.18
C LEU A 39 -1.42 -11.35 2.10
N VAL A 40 -1.28 -10.78 0.90
CA VAL A 40 -2.19 -11.07 -0.21
C VAL A 40 -2.04 -12.54 -0.63
N GLY A 41 -0.83 -13.09 -0.62
CA GLY A 41 -0.58 -14.49 -0.94
C GLY A 41 -1.20 -15.47 0.04
N ALA A 42 -1.14 -15.18 1.35
CA ALA A 42 -1.80 -15.97 2.38
C ALA A 42 -3.33 -15.97 2.19
N ILE A 43 -3.92 -14.84 1.80
CA ILE A 43 -5.36 -14.76 1.49
C ILE A 43 -5.70 -15.55 0.22
N VAL A 44 -4.88 -15.47 -0.81
CA VAL A 44 -5.08 -16.27 -2.03
C VAL A 44 -5.00 -17.77 -1.72
N ALA A 45 -4.01 -18.19 -0.93
CA ALA A 45 -3.86 -19.57 -0.47
C ALA A 45 -5.09 -20.03 0.32
N TYR A 46 -5.57 -19.20 1.26
CA TYR A 46 -6.80 -19.46 2.01
C TYR A 46 -7.99 -19.74 1.07
N ARG A 47 -8.18 -18.91 0.04
CA ARG A 47 -9.29 -19.06 -0.92
C ARG A 47 -9.15 -20.28 -1.82
N ARG A 48 -7.93 -20.77 -2.04
CA ARG A 48 -7.67 -22.02 -2.76
C ARG A 48 -7.84 -23.26 -1.88
N GLY A 49 -8.14 -23.09 -0.59
CA GLY A 49 -8.20 -24.18 0.38
C GLY A 49 -6.82 -24.75 0.72
N GLU A 50 -5.75 -23.99 0.48
CA GLU A 50 -4.38 -24.36 0.87
C GLU A 50 -4.16 -24.07 2.37
N ASP A 51 -3.29 -24.83 3.03
CA ASP A 51 -2.92 -24.58 4.42
C ASP A 51 -2.25 -23.20 4.56
N VAL A 52 -2.80 -22.36 5.44
CA VAL A 52 -2.33 -21.00 5.67
C VAL A 52 -1.49 -20.96 6.94
N GLY A 53 -0.20 -20.69 6.79
CA GLY A 53 0.70 -20.51 7.91
C GLY A 53 1.87 -19.60 7.58
N PHE A 54 2.82 -19.51 8.51
CA PHE A 54 4.02 -18.68 8.35
C PHE A 54 4.87 -19.11 7.14
N ALA A 55 4.95 -20.41 6.88
CA ALA A 55 5.65 -20.94 5.70
C ALA A 55 4.98 -20.50 4.39
N THR A 56 3.64 -20.53 4.32
CA THR A 56 2.86 -20.06 3.18
C THR A 56 3.09 -18.57 2.94
N PHE A 57 3.01 -17.75 4.00
CA PHE A 57 3.32 -16.33 3.93
C PHE A 57 4.70 -16.09 3.30
N TRP A 58 5.75 -16.77 3.80
CA TRP A 58 7.11 -16.55 3.31
C TRP A 58 7.33 -17.07 1.88
N SER A 59 6.68 -18.18 1.53
CA SER A 59 6.70 -18.73 0.18
C SER A 59 6.14 -17.74 -0.84
N TYR A 60 4.95 -17.18 -0.59
CA TYR A 60 4.37 -16.17 -1.46
C TYR A 60 5.15 -14.86 -1.44
N ALA A 61 5.63 -14.43 -0.26
CA ALA A 61 6.37 -13.19 -0.13
C ALA A 61 7.67 -13.21 -0.94
N THR A 62 8.46 -14.28 -0.88
CA THR A 62 9.69 -14.41 -1.69
C THR A 62 9.39 -14.61 -3.17
N ARG A 63 8.38 -15.42 -3.52
CA ARG A 63 8.01 -15.69 -4.92
C ARG A 63 7.53 -14.45 -5.68
N TYR A 64 6.78 -13.57 -5.02
CA TYR A 64 6.18 -12.37 -5.63
C TYR A 64 6.85 -11.06 -5.21
N ALA A 65 7.94 -11.10 -4.42
CA ALA A 65 8.66 -9.94 -3.91
C ALA A 65 8.94 -8.89 -5.01
N GLY A 66 9.61 -9.29 -6.09
CA GLY A 66 9.99 -8.37 -7.17
C GLY A 66 8.78 -7.71 -7.84
N LYS A 67 7.68 -8.46 -8.03
CA LYS A 67 6.45 -7.91 -8.60
C LYS A 67 5.78 -6.91 -7.65
N MET A 68 5.80 -7.17 -6.34
CA MET A 68 5.22 -6.26 -5.34
C MET A 68 6.07 -5.02 -5.08
N VAL A 69 7.39 -5.13 -5.17
CA VAL A 69 8.28 -3.96 -5.14
C VAL A 69 8.01 -3.08 -6.36
N LEU A 70 7.91 -3.66 -7.56
CA LEU A 70 7.59 -2.91 -8.77
C LEU A 70 6.20 -2.26 -8.70
N LEU A 71 5.20 -2.99 -8.19
CA LEU A 71 3.87 -2.44 -7.94
C LEU A 71 3.93 -1.26 -6.94
N GLY A 72 4.69 -1.41 -5.86
CA GLY A 72 4.93 -0.37 -4.86
C GLY A 72 5.58 0.88 -5.47
N LEU A 73 6.53 0.69 -6.38
CA LEU A 73 7.17 1.79 -7.10
C LEU A 73 6.18 2.51 -8.03
N ILE A 74 5.41 1.78 -8.83
CA ILE A 74 4.39 2.37 -9.71
C ILE A 74 3.35 3.13 -8.89
N TYR A 75 2.85 2.51 -7.82
CA TYR A 75 1.91 3.15 -6.90
C TYR A 75 2.51 4.40 -6.24
N GLY A 76 3.78 4.35 -5.83
CA GLY A 76 4.51 5.49 -5.29
C GLY A 76 4.61 6.66 -6.27
N VAL A 77 4.89 6.39 -7.55
CA VAL A 77 4.88 7.42 -8.61
C VAL A 77 3.48 8.03 -8.76
N ILE A 78 2.43 7.20 -8.76
CA ILE A 78 1.04 7.70 -8.83
C ILE A 78 0.74 8.62 -7.65
N LEU A 79 1.10 8.23 -6.43
CA LEU A 79 0.91 9.07 -5.24
C LEU A 79 1.70 10.37 -5.32
N LEU A 80 2.95 10.33 -5.78
CA LEU A 80 3.80 11.51 -5.95
C LEU A 80 3.16 12.50 -6.92
N VAL A 81 2.67 12.03 -8.07
CA VAL A 81 1.94 12.88 -9.03
C VAL A 81 0.64 13.40 -8.42
N SER A 82 -0.06 12.58 -7.66
CA SER A 82 -1.32 12.96 -7.00
C SER A 82 -1.13 14.02 -5.92
N ALA A 83 0.06 14.10 -5.30
CA ALA A 83 0.37 15.09 -4.28
C ALA A 83 0.34 16.53 -4.81
N VAL A 84 0.43 16.72 -6.14
CA VAL A 84 0.23 18.04 -6.79
C VAL A 84 -1.15 18.63 -6.46
N VAL A 85 -2.17 17.79 -6.23
CA VAL A 85 -3.52 18.25 -5.85
C VAL A 85 -3.50 18.99 -4.51
N VAL A 86 -2.54 18.71 -3.62
CA VAL A 86 -2.40 19.35 -2.30
C VAL A 86 -1.93 20.81 -2.41
N ILE A 87 -1.47 21.25 -3.59
CA ILE A 87 -1.17 22.68 -3.84
C ILE A 87 -2.43 23.54 -3.66
N PHE A 88 -3.60 23.00 -3.99
CA PHE A 88 -4.86 23.65 -3.70
C PHE A 88 -5.15 23.53 -2.20
N PRO A 89 -5.39 24.66 -1.48
CA PRO A 89 -5.72 24.60 -0.07
C PRO A 89 -7.04 23.84 0.13
N LEU A 90 -7.35 23.46 1.38
CA LEU A 90 -8.60 22.83 1.87
C LEU A 90 -9.24 21.77 0.94
N ILE A 91 -9.80 22.15 -0.21
CA ILE A 91 -10.26 21.28 -1.29
C ILE A 91 -9.19 20.25 -1.69
N GLY A 92 -7.95 20.68 -1.94
CA GLY A 92 -6.89 19.75 -2.35
C GLY A 92 -6.57 18.70 -1.28
N GLN A 93 -6.61 19.10 0.00
CA GLN A 93 -6.44 18.18 1.11
C GLN A 93 -7.60 17.19 1.24
N ILE A 94 -8.85 17.66 1.12
CA ILE A 94 -10.04 16.80 1.17
C ILE A 94 -10.00 15.76 0.05
N VAL A 95 -9.70 16.20 -1.17
CA VAL A 95 -9.58 15.31 -2.34
C VAL A 95 -8.46 14.30 -2.12
N TYR A 96 -7.30 14.73 -1.61
CA TYR A 96 -6.17 13.85 -1.36
C TYR A 96 -6.45 12.82 -0.26
N LEU A 97 -7.13 13.23 0.83
CA LEU A 97 -7.52 12.35 1.93
C LEU A 97 -8.51 11.26 1.50
N LEU A 98 -9.40 11.57 0.55
CA LEU A 98 -10.29 10.58 -0.05
C LEU A 98 -9.55 9.72 -1.08
N TRP A 99 -8.71 10.34 -1.91
CA TRP A 99 -7.98 9.68 -2.98
C TRP A 99 -6.99 8.63 -2.48
N LEU A 100 -6.20 8.94 -1.46
CA LEU A 100 -5.14 8.05 -0.98
C LEU A 100 -5.65 6.65 -0.59
N PRO A 101 -6.69 6.49 0.24
CA PRO A 101 -7.23 5.19 0.56
C PRO A 101 -7.96 4.53 -0.63
N THR A 102 -8.66 5.30 -1.47
CA THR A 102 -9.28 4.81 -2.70
C THR A 102 -8.25 4.20 -3.66
N ALA A 103 -7.15 4.92 -3.89
CA ALA A 103 -6.03 4.49 -4.72
C ALA A 103 -5.31 3.30 -4.08
N PHE A 104 -5.18 3.26 -2.76
CA PHE A 104 -4.58 2.11 -2.07
C PHE A 104 -5.35 0.82 -2.34
N VAL A 105 -6.68 0.86 -2.22
CA VAL A 105 -7.55 -0.28 -2.46
C VAL A 105 -7.47 -0.74 -3.92
N THR A 106 -7.59 0.18 -4.88
CA THR A 106 -7.69 -0.17 -6.31
C THR A 106 -6.40 -0.30 -7.09
N LEU A 107 -5.37 0.42 -6.70
CA LEU A 107 -4.07 0.44 -7.37
C LEU A 107 -2.99 -0.25 -6.52
N GLY A 108 -3.28 -0.54 -5.26
CA GLY A 108 -2.42 -1.28 -4.35
C GLY A 108 -2.88 -2.72 -4.12
N ILE A 109 -4.02 -2.91 -3.46
CA ILE A 109 -4.51 -4.24 -3.04
C ILE A 109 -5.01 -5.04 -4.25
N TYR A 110 -5.90 -4.47 -5.06
CA TYR A 110 -6.50 -5.19 -6.19
C TYR A 110 -5.48 -5.68 -7.23
N PRO A 111 -4.50 -4.88 -7.68
CA PRO A 111 -3.50 -5.36 -8.62
C PRO A 111 -2.60 -6.43 -7.98
N ALA A 112 -2.27 -6.29 -6.69
CA ALA A 112 -1.52 -7.31 -5.96
C ALA A 112 -2.27 -8.66 -5.96
N TYR A 113 -3.59 -8.59 -5.76
CA TYR A 113 -4.47 -9.75 -5.84
C TYR A 113 -4.43 -10.40 -7.23
N LEU A 114 -4.62 -9.64 -8.31
CA LEU A 114 -4.58 -10.17 -9.68
C LEU A 114 -3.22 -10.79 -10.05
N ILE A 115 -2.12 -10.19 -9.59
CA ILE A 115 -0.76 -10.69 -9.85
C ILE A 115 -0.56 -12.07 -9.22
N ILE A 116 -1.06 -12.28 -7.99
CA ILE A 116 -0.83 -13.52 -7.23
C ILE A 116 -1.88 -14.58 -7.59
N HIS A 117 -3.15 -14.18 -7.66
CA HIS A 117 -4.27 -15.09 -7.91
C HIS A 117 -4.31 -15.53 -9.38
N ASP A 118 -4.25 -14.57 -10.31
CA ASP A 118 -4.47 -14.79 -11.74
C ASP A 118 -3.17 -14.75 -12.57
N GLY A 119 -2.02 -14.54 -11.93
CA GLY A 119 -0.72 -14.54 -12.61
C GLY A 119 -0.48 -13.32 -13.52
N TYR A 120 -1.23 -12.24 -13.35
CA TYR A 120 -1.11 -11.05 -14.20
C TYR A 120 0.31 -10.45 -14.15
N GLY A 121 0.69 -9.76 -15.24
CA GLY A 121 1.82 -8.85 -15.23
C GLY A 121 1.51 -7.60 -14.39
N VAL A 122 2.53 -6.96 -13.81
CA VAL A 122 2.33 -5.80 -12.94
C VAL A 122 1.58 -4.67 -13.67
N VAL A 123 1.99 -4.36 -14.90
CA VAL A 123 1.38 -3.30 -15.70
C VAL A 123 -0.07 -3.63 -16.07
N SER A 124 -0.37 -4.90 -16.44
CA SER A 124 -1.75 -5.28 -16.78
C SER A 124 -2.67 -5.24 -15.56
N ALA A 125 -2.17 -5.65 -14.39
CA ALA A 125 -2.91 -5.57 -13.14
C ALA A 125 -3.22 -4.12 -12.73
N VAL A 126 -2.25 -3.20 -12.86
CA VAL A 126 -2.46 -1.77 -12.58
C VAL A 126 -3.47 -1.16 -13.56
N LYS A 127 -3.38 -1.49 -14.86
CA LYS A 127 -4.37 -1.05 -15.87
C LYS A 127 -5.78 -1.50 -15.49
N GLN A 128 -5.92 -2.71 -14.96
CA GLN A 128 -7.21 -3.21 -14.51
C GLN A 128 -7.74 -2.44 -13.29
N GLY A 129 -6.87 -2.11 -12.33
CA GLY A 129 -7.21 -1.23 -11.21
C GLY A 129 -7.69 0.15 -11.66
N LEU A 130 -7.05 0.76 -12.67
CA LEU A 130 -7.48 2.02 -13.25
C LEU A 130 -8.85 1.92 -13.93
N ARG A 131 -9.12 0.84 -14.68
CA ARG A 131 -10.44 0.62 -15.30
C ARG A 131 -11.56 0.53 -14.28
N ILE A 132 -11.31 -0.08 -13.11
CA ILE A 132 -12.30 -0.14 -12.03
C ILE A 132 -12.57 1.26 -11.49
N LEU A 133 -11.52 2.06 -11.32
CA LEU A 133 -11.64 3.43 -10.85
C LEU A 133 -12.50 4.29 -11.79
N GLU A 134 -12.36 4.07 -13.10
CA GLU A 134 -13.16 4.74 -14.14
C GLU A 134 -14.60 4.23 -14.23
N ARG A 135 -14.82 2.90 -14.16
CA ARG A 135 -16.13 2.29 -14.41
C ARG A 135 -17.01 2.16 -13.17
N GLN A 136 -16.42 2.09 -11.99
CA GLN A 136 -17.09 1.80 -10.72
C GLN A 136 -16.68 2.83 -9.65
N THR A 137 -16.60 4.11 -10.02
CA THR A 137 -16.10 5.18 -9.14
C THR A 137 -16.81 5.21 -7.78
N GLY A 138 -18.14 5.05 -7.75
CA GLY A 138 -18.91 5.05 -6.50
C GLY A 138 -18.52 3.91 -5.53
N GLN A 139 -18.44 2.67 -6.03
CA GLN A 139 -18.03 1.52 -5.22
C GLN A 139 -16.57 1.65 -4.75
N THR A 140 -15.74 2.21 -5.62
CA THR A 140 -14.32 2.44 -5.37
C THR A 140 -14.08 3.49 -4.28
N VAL A 141 -14.81 4.60 -4.34
CA VAL A 141 -14.80 5.65 -3.30
C VAL A 141 -15.34 5.08 -1.98
N LEU A 142 -16.41 4.29 -2.00
CA LEU A 142 -16.92 3.63 -0.79
C LEU A 142 -15.86 2.70 -0.17
N GLY A 143 -15.14 1.92 -0.99
CA GLY A 143 -14.01 1.12 -0.52
C GLY A 143 -12.91 1.97 0.11
N GLY A 144 -12.55 3.09 -0.53
CA GLY A 144 -11.63 4.07 0.03
C GLY A 144 -12.10 4.65 1.36
N LEU A 145 -13.39 4.99 1.50
CA LEU A 145 -13.95 5.51 2.75
C LEU A 145 -13.86 4.49 3.89
N ILE A 146 -14.18 3.21 3.62
CA ILE A 146 -14.02 2.14 4.61
C ILE A 146 -12.56 2.02 5.05
N MET A 147 -11.63 2.07 4.08
CA MET A 147 -10.20 2.05 4.37
C MET A 147 -9.75 3.29 5.17
N ALA A 148 -10.28 4.47 4.86
CA ALA A 148 -10.00 5.71 5.57
C ALA A 148 -10.45 5.64 7.04
N LEU A 149 -11.67 5.13 7.27
CA LEU A 149 -12.19 4.91 8.62
C LEU A 149 -11.33 3.92 9.41
N PHE A 150 -10.85 2.87 8.75
CA PHE A 150 -9.95 1.91 9.37
C PHE A 150 -8.62 2.56 9.77
N TYR A 151 -8.01 3.34 8.87
CA TYR A 151 -6.78 4.07 9.18
C TYR A 151 -6.99 5.13 10.27
N LEU A 152 -8.13 5.82 10.27
CA LEU A 152 -8.47 6.77 11.32
C LEU A 152 -8.61 6.07 12.68
N ALA A 153 -9.37 4.97 12.75
CA ALA A 153 -9.54 4.17 13.96
C ALA A 153 -8.20 3.63 14.48
N GLY A 154 -7.36 3.09 13.59
CA GLY A 154 -6.02 2.62 13.95
C GLY A 154 -5.11 3.74 14.45
N SER A 155 -5.15 4.91 13.80
CA SER A 155 -4.35 6.08 14.20
C SER A 155 -4.78 6.64 15.56
N LEU A 156 -6.08 6.72 15.81
CA LEU A 156 -6.63 7.14 17.11
C LEU A 156 -6.20 6.20 18.23
N LEU A 157 -6.19 4.89 17.95
CA LEU A 157 -5.76 3.88 18.91
C LEU A 157 -4.25 3.96 19.21
N CYS A 158 -3.44 4.33 18.21
CA CYS A 158 -2.01 4.58 18.38
C CYS A 158 -1.70 5.94 19.05
N ALA A 159 -2.63 6.89 19.06
CA ALA A 159 -2.41 8.21 19.66
C ALA A 159 -2.32 8.19 21.20
N VAL A 160 -2.81 7.11 21.84
CA VAL A 160 -2.75 6.94 23.30
C VAL A 160 -1.39 6.32 23.67
N PRO A 161 -0.50 7.01 24.42
CA PRO A 161 0.91 6.59 24.58
C PRO A 161 1.12 5.17 25.14
N ILE A 162 0.32 4.76 26.12
CA ILE A 162 0.39 3.43 26.74
C ILE A 162 -0.17 2.34 25.81
N VAL A 163 -1.19 2.69 25.03
CA VAL A 163 -1.82 1.80 24.05
C VAL A 163 -1.05 1.81 22.72
N ASN A 164 -0.11 2.73 22.50
CA ASN A 164 0.53 2.92 21.20
C ASN A 164 1.26 1.65 20.73
N ILE A 165 2.07 1.02 21.59
CA ILE A 165 2.83 -0.17 21.20
C ILE A 165 1.90 -1.38 21.01
N VAL A 166 1.04 -1.67 22.00
CA VAL A 166 0.12 -2.81 21.96
C VAL A 166 -0.92 -2.65 20.85
N GLY A 167 -1.38 -1.43 20.67
CA GLY A 167 -2.35 -1.01 19.66
C GLY A 167 -1.79 -1.03 18.25
N ALA A 168 -0.57 -0.56 18.04
CA ALA A 168 0.12 -0.69 16.76
C ALA A 168 0.34 -2.16 16.40
N LEU A 169 0.71 -3.01 17.38
CA LEU A 169 0.81 -4.45 17.18
C LEU A 169 -0.55 -5.07 16.86
N PHE A 170 -1.62 -4.69 17.54
CA PHE A 170 -2.97 -5.17 17.25
C PHE A 170 -3.42 -4.80 15.84
N VAL A 171 -3.20 -3.55 15.42
CA VAL A 171 -3.50 -3.08 14.06
C VAL A 171 -2.63 -3.80 13.03
N ALA A 172 -1.35 -4.04 13.31
CA ALA A 172 -0.45 -4.71 12.38
C ALA A 172 -0.76 -6.22 12.24
N ILE A 173 -1.06 -6.91 13.34
CA ILE A 173 -1.24 -8.37 13.39
C ILE A 173 -2.65 -8.79 13.00
N LEU A 174 -3.66 -8.05 13.45
CA LEU A 174 -5.07 -8.42 13.23
C LEU A 174 -5.75 -7.48 12.26
N GLY A 175 -5.53 -6.18 12.45
CA GLY A 175 -6.20 -5.15 11.68
C GLY A 175 -5.91 -5.19 10.17
N GLN A 176 -4.63 -5.08 9.80
CA GLN A 176 -4.21 -5.08 8.41
C GLN A 176 -4.64 -6.36 7.67
N PRO A 177 -4.39 -7.58 8.19
CA PRO A 177 -4.81 -8.80 7.51
C PRO A 177 -6.33 -8.88 7.31
N LEU A 178 -7.14 -8.49 8.31
CA LEU A 178 -8.60 -8.46 8.19
C LEU A 178 -9.07 -7.51 7.10
N VAL A 179 -8.46 -6.33 7.00
CA VAL A 179 -8.77 -5.35 5.96
C VAL A 179 -8.41 -5.87 4.58
N TYR A 180 -7.25 -6.48 4.43
CA TYR A 180 -6.84 -7.09 3.16
C TYR A 180 -7.81 -8.21 2.76
N TYR A 181 -8.21 -9.07 3.70
CA TYR A 181 -9.19 -10.12 3.48
C TYR A 181 -10.54 -9.54 3.03
N PHE A 182 -11.06 -8.54 3.75
CA PHE A 182 -12.32 -7.86 3.41
C PHE A 182 -12.32 -7.32 1.98
N PHE A 183 -11.25 -6.63 1.58
CA PHE A 183 -11.18 -6.08 0.22
C PHE A 183 -11.01 -7.16 -0.84
N VAL A 184 -10.24 -8.21 -0.58
CA VAL A 184 -10.11 -9.34 -1.51
C VAL A 184 -11.45 -10.04 -1.74
N GLU A 185 -12.19 -10.33 -0.67
CA GLU A 185 -13.53 -10.92 -0.78
C GLU A 185 -14.50 -10.01 -1.56
N ARG A 186 -14.44 -8.70 -1.28
CA ARG A 186 -15.25 -7.73 -2.02
C ARG A 186 -14.89 -7.66 -3.50
N PHE A 187 -13.61 -7.71 -3.84
CA PHE A 187 -13.20 -7.72 -5.24
C PHE A 187 -13.72 -8.95 -5.98
N GLU A 188 -13.81 -10.09 -5.32
CA GLU A 188 -14.27 -11.33 -5.93
C GLU A 188 -15.79 -11.42 -6.04
N SER A 189 -16.51 -10.90 -5.05
CA SER A 189 -17.97 -10.91 -5.04
C SER A 189 -18.60 -9.77 -5.86
N GLU A 190 -18.02 -8.56 -5.83
CA GLU A 190 -18.64 -7.37 -6.42
C GLU A 190 -17.96 -6.93 -7.72
N VAL A 191 -16.63 -7.01 -7.80
CA VAL A 191 -15.88 -6.38 -8.90
C VAL A 191 -15.62 -7.36 -10.04
N ARG A 192 -15.02 -8.52 -9.76
CA ARG A 192 -14.59 -9.49 -10.77
C ARG A 192 -15.73 -10.01 -11.66
N PRO A 193 -16.93 -10.34 -11.16
CA PRO A 193 -18.04 -10.80 -11.99
C PRO A 193 -18.50 -9.76 -13.01
N GLN A 194 -18.26 -8.48 -12.74
CA GLN A 194 -18.69 -7.37 -13.60
C GLN A 194 -17.67 -7.00 -14.68
N VAL A 195 -16.46 -7.58 -14.65
CA VAL A 195 -15.38 -7.21 -15.56
C VAL A 195 -14.96 -8.34 -16.50
N ILE A 196 -15.47 -9.56 -16.29
CA ILE A 196 -15.36 -10.67 -17.25
C ILE A 196 -16.45 -10.45 -18.32
N TRP A 197 -16.16 -9.60 -19.30
CA TRP A 197 -16.93 -9.44 -20.53
C TRP A 197 -15.98 -9.43 -21.72
#